data_AF-A0A1V4QRA5-F1
#
_entry.id   AF-A0A1V4QRA5-F1
#
_cell.length_a   1.000
_cell.length_b   1.000
_cell.length_c   1.000
_cell.angle_alpha   90.00
_cell.angle_beta   90.00
_cell.angle_gamma   90.00
#
_symmetry.space_group_name_H-M   'P 1'
#
loop_
_entity.id
_entity.type
_entity.pdbx_description
1 polymer ?
#
loop_
_entity_poly.entity_id
_entity_poly.type
_entity_poly.pdbx_seq_one_letter_code
_entity_poly.pdbx_strand_id
1 'polypeptide(L)' 'MSEATVRSLHSGDQVRLRGMLYTARDAAHQRLVALLDRGEELPFDLVGQVIYYVG' A
#
# COMPACT_ATOMS: atom_id res chain seq x y z
N MET A 1 -4.78 4.31 6.62
CA MET A 1 -4.87 5.77 6.40
C MET A 1 -6.23 6.07 5.78
N SER A 2 -6.88 7.15 6.25
CA SER A 2 -8.14 7.59 5.65
C SER A 2 -7.88 8.41 4.38
N GLU A 3 -8.88 8.42 3.50
CA GLU A 3 -8.86 9.17 2.25
C GLU A 3 -8.63 10.68 2.51
N ALA A 4 -9.34 11.24 3.49
CA ALA A 4 -9.19 12.63 3.89
C ALA A 4 -7.77 12.99 4.35
N THR A 5 -7.10 12.10 5.09
CA THR A 5 -5.71 12.31 5.52
C THR A 5 -4.75 12.26 4.32
N VAL A 6 -4.95 11.34 3.37
CA VAL A 6 -4.10 11.27 2.16
C VAL A 6 -4.24 12.54 1.33
N ARG A 7 -5.48 13.05 1.16
CA ARG A 7 -5.73 14.28 0.40
C ARG A 7 -5.21 15.55 1.06
N SER A 8 -5.03 15.57 2.38
CA SER A 8 -4.54 16.75 3.09
C SER A 8 -3.02 16.95 3.00
N LEU A 9 -2.27 15.95 2.53
CA LEU A 9 -0.81 15.99 2.46
C LEU A 9 -0.30 16.78 1.25
N HIS A 10 0.77 17.53 1.47
CA HIS A 10 1.48 18.29 0.46
C HIS A 10 2.96 17.88 0.37
N SER A 11 3.59 18.14 -0.76
CA SER A 11 5.02 17.88 -0.94
C SER A 11 5.85 18.71 0.04
N GLY A 12 6.76 18.04 0.76
CA GLY A 12 7.59 18.66 1.79
C GLY A 12 7.08 18.47 3.22
N ASP A 13 5.86 17.96 3.39
CA ASP A 13 5.32 17.66 4.72
C ASP A 13 6.12 16.56 5.42
N GLN A 14 6.43 16.78 6.70
CA GLN A 14 6.97 15.74 7.56
C GLN A 14 5.83 14.88 8.11
N VAL A 15 5.90 13.60 7.83
CA VAL A 15 4.90 12.61 8.27
C VAL A 15 5.51 11.59 9.21
N ARG A 16 4.77 11.22 10.25
CA ARG A 16 5.10 10.09 11.12
C ARG A 16 4.05 9.01 10.96
N LEU A 17 4.46 7.86 10.42
CA LEU A 17 3.60 6.68 10.29
C LEU A 17 3.70 5.84 11.57
N ARG A 18 2.54 5.39 12.07
CA ARG A 18 2.45 4.47 13.21
C ARG A 18 1.37 3.44 12.92
N GLY A 19 1.72 2.16 13.06
CA GLY A 19 0.80 1.05 12.82
C GLY A 19 1.47 -0.08 12.07
N MET A 20 0.65 -0.94 11.48
CA MET A 20 1.10 -2.01 10.59
C MET A 20 1.48 -1.43 9.22
N LEU A 21 2.60 -1.90 8.68
CA LEU A 21 3.13 -1.54 7.37
C LEU A 21 3.45 -2.83 6.62
N TYR A 22 3.08 -2.89 5.34
CA TYR A 22 3.42 -4.02 4.48
C TYR A 22 4.69 -3.69 3.70
N THR A 23 5.64 -4.62 3.65
CA THR A 23 6.82 -4.47 2.78
C THR A 23 6.58 -5.25 1.49
N ALA A 24 6.81 -4.60 0.35
CA ALA A 24 6.68 -5.23 -0.96
C ALA A 24 7.56 -4.50 -1.98
N ARG A 25 8.30 -5.27 -2.79
CA ARG A 25 8.99 -4.81 -4.00
C ARG A 25 8.47 -5.57 -5.23
N ASP A 26 9.30 -5.78 -6.24
CA ASP A 26 8.94 -6.20 -7.59
C ASP A 26 8.16 -7.52 -7.61
N ALA A 27 8.70 -8.58 -6.99
CA ALA A 27 8.07 -9.89 -7.00
C ALA A 27 6.70 -9.91 -6.29
N ALA A 28 6.57 -9.14 -5.20
CA ALA A 28 5.32 -9.03 -4.47
C ALA A 28 4.27 -8.23 -5.27
N HIS A 29 4.67 -7.12 -5.89
CA HIS A 29 3.79 -6.34 -6.77
C HIS A 29 3.32 -7.17 -7.97
N GLN A 30 4.25 -7.89 -8.63
CA GLN A 30 3.92 -8.75 -9.77
C GLN A 30 2.90 -9.83 -9.39
N ARG A 31 3.04 -10.45 -8.21
CA ARG A 31 2.09 -11.46 -7.72
C ARG A 31 0.71 -10.86 -7.45
N LEU A 32 0.64 -9.69 -6.80
CA LEU A 32 -0.63 -9.02 -6.50
C LEU A 32 -1.37 -8.62 -7.79
N VAL A 33 -0.66 -8.06 -8.77
CA VAL A 33 -1.23 -7.72 -10.08
C VAL A 33 -1.74 -8.97 -10.80
N ALA A 34 -0.97 -10.06 -10.81
CA ALA A 34 -1.39 -11.30 -11.46
C ALA A 34 -2.65 -11.91 -10.83
N LEU A 35 -2.86 -11.75 -9.52
CA LEU A 35 -4.11 -12.18 -8.85
C LEU A 35 -5.29 -11.30 -9.29
N LEU A 36 -5.09 -9.98 -9.35
CA LEU A 36 -6.12 -9.04 -9.82
C LEU A 36 -6.53 -9.30 -11.27
N ASP A 37 -5.55 -9.55 -12.16
CA ASP A 37 -5.80 -9.85 -13.58
C ASP A 37 -6.62 -11.13 -13.78
N ARG A 38 -6.51 -12.07 -12.83
CA ARG A 38 -7.26 -13.33 -12.82
C ARG A 38 -8.61 -13.23 -12.11
N GLY A 39 -8.92 -12.07 -11.52
CA GLY A 39 -10.12 -11.89 -10.69
C GLY A 39 -10.08 -12.71 -9.38
N GLU A 40 -8.89 -13.10 -8.94
CA GLU A 40 -8.69 -13.83 -7.68
C GLU A 40 -8.64 -12.85 -6.49
N GLU A 41 -9.02 -13.33 -5.30
CA GLU A 41 -8.96 -12.53 -4.09
C GLU A 41 -7.50 -12.23 -3.68
N LEU A 42 -7.29 -11.00 -3.19
CA LEU A 42 -6.01 -10.61 -2.63
C LEU A 42 -5.81 -11.27 -1.26
N PRO A 43 -4.55 -11.61 -0.89
CA PRO A 43 -4.24 -12.23 0.40
C PRO A 43 -4.52 -11.30 1.60
N PHE A 44 -4.74 -10.01 1.36
CA PHE A 44 -5.12 -9.01 2.35
C PHE A 44 -5.78 -7.81 1.64
N ASP A 45 -6.57 -7.04 2.39
CA ASP A 45 -7.15 -5.80 1.87
C ASP A 45 -6.09 -4.71 1.73
N LEU A 46 -5.95 -4.15 0.54
CA LEU A 46 -5.03 -3.05 0.23
C LEU A 46 -5.61 -1.68 0.59
N VAL A 47 -6.92 -1.55 0.72
CA VAL A 47 -7.58 -0.26 0.89
C VAL A 47 -7.16 0.37 2.22
N GLY A 48 -6.59 1.57 2.14
CA GLY A 48 -6.10 2.31 3.31
C GLY A 48 -4.84 1.73 3.95
N GLN A 49 -4.22 0.69 3.40
CA GLN A 49 -2.94 0.19 3.87
C GLN A 49 -1.77 1.00 3.28
N VAL A 50 -0.61 0.91 3.93
CA VAL A 50 0.62 1.53 3.46
C VAL A 50 1.60 0.44 3.04
N ILE A 51 2.03 0.50 1.77
CA ILE A 51 3.11 -0.34 1.24
C ILE A 51 4.42 0.44 1.34
N TYR A 52 5.37 -0.10 2.09
CA TYR A 52 6.73 0.41 2.17
C TYR A 52 7.62 -0.37 1.19
N TYR A 53 8.06 0.31 0.13
CA TYR A 53 8.88 -0.29 -0.92
C TYR A 53 10.33 -0.48 -0.44
N VAL A 54 10.59 -1.60 0.23
CA VAL A 54 11.90 -1.97 0.79
C VAL A 54 12.09 -3.49 0.73
N GLY A 55 13.33 -3.95 0.62
CA GLY A 55 13.70 -5.37 0.44
C GLY A 55 14.66 -5.54 -0.70
#